data_AF-A0A5P9EZA4-F1
#
_entry.id   AF-A0A5P9EZA4-F1
#
_cell.length_a   1.000
_cell.length_b   1.000
_cell.length_c   1.000
_cell.angle_alpha   90.00
_cell.angle_beta   90.00
_cell.angle_gamma   90.00
#
_symmetry.space_group_name_H-M   'P 1'
#
loop_
_entity.id
_entity.type
_entity.pdbx_description
1 polymer ?
#
loop_
_entity_poly.entity_id
_entity_poly.type
_entity_poly.pdbx_seq_one_letter_code
_entity_poly.pdbx_strand_id
1 'polypeptide(L)'
;MASYASKIRAALKWPNRKIYFFLDDGNYLRYDLEDDRLDSGYPKPINDNTWPGLGAYATEITAAHQWNTFHAYFFLKNQRYIHYSITTDQANSGYPRITDDNTWPGLRAPDYLPG
;
A
#
# COMPACT_ATOMS: atom_id res chain seq x y z
N MET A 1 2.46 24.03 9.55
CA MET A 1 1.97 22.63 9.59
C MET A 1 1.92 22.14 8.15
N ALA A 2 2.72 21.14 7.77
CA ALA A 2 2.56 20.52 6.45
C ALA A 2 1.25 19.69 6.47
N SER A 3 0.44 19.82 5.42
CA SER A 3 -0.80 19.03 5.31
C SER A 3 -0.44 17.55 5.12
N TYR A 4 -1.30 16.64 5.61
CA TYR A 4 -1.11 15.21 5.33
C TYR A 4 -1.05 14.92 3.83
N ALA A 5 -1.74 15.73 3.01
CA ALA A 5 -1.74 15.62 1.55
C ALA A 5 -0.32 15.57 0.95
N SER A 6 0.65 16.32 1.48
CA SER A 6 2.03 16.29 0.98
C SER A 6 2.82 15.04 1.38
N LYS A 7 2.32 14.26 2.34
CA LYS A 7 2.96 13.05 2.86
C LYS A 7 2.39 11.76 2.27
N ILE A 8 1.24 11.82 1.60
CA ILE A 8 0.59 10.64 1.01
C ILE A 8 1.54 10.03 -0.04
N ARG A 9 1.69 8.71 0.02
CA ARG A 9 2.43 7.90 -0.96
C ARG A 9 1.51 6.97 -1.73
N ALA A 10 0.53 6.39 -1.05
CA ALA A 10 -0.44 5.50 -1.66
C ALA A 10 -1.83 5.70 -1.06
N ALA A 11 -2.85 5.31 -1.82
CA ALA A 11 -4.23 5.27 -1.36
C ALA A 11 -4.84 3.92 -1.73
N LEU A 12 -5.62 3.35 -0.82
CA LEU A 12 -6.30 2.08 -1.02
C LEU A 12 -7.73 2.20 -0.55
N LYS A 13 -8.68 2.13 -1.49
CA LYS A 13 -10.07 1.92 -1.13
C LYS A 13 -10.19 0.49 -0.61
N TRP A 14 -10.84 0.33 0.53
CA TRP A 14 -11.06 -0.97 1.16
C TRP A 14 -12.55 -1.32 1.11
N PRO A 15 -12.93 -2.62 1.12
CA PRO A 15 -14.34 -3.00 1.00
C PRO A 15 -15.26 -2.47 2.11
N ASN A 16 -14.73 -2.06 3.26
CA ASN A 16 -15.47 -1.53 4.40
C ASN A 16 -15.90 -0.05 4.27
N ARG A 17 -16.01 0.47 3.03
CA ARG A 17 -16.35 1.88 2.76
C ARG A 17 -15.36 2.88 3.36
N LYS A 18 -14.11 2.47 3.55
CA LYS A 18 -13.01 3.36 3.96
C LYS A 18 -11.98 3.52 2.84
N ILE A 19 -11.26 4.63 2.87
CA ILE A 19 -10.01 4.80 2.12
C ILE A 19 -8.86 4.87 3.13
N TYR A 20 -7.80 4.13 2.85
CA TYR A 20 -6.58 4.12 3.64
C TYR A 20 -5.50 4.86 2.86
N PHE A 21 -4.97 5.93 3.44
CA PHE A 21 -3.85 6.68 2.87
C PHE A 21 -2.57 6.31 3.60
N PHE A 22 -1.59 5.78 2.88
CA PHE A 22 -0.28 5.42 3.41
C PHE A 22 0.66 6.61 3.28
N LEU A 23 1.30 6.98 4.39
CA LEU A 23 2.19 8.12 4.49
C LEU A 23 3.64 7.68 4.38
N ASP A 24 4.52 8.62 4.02
CA ASP A 24 5.95 8.38 3.84
C ASP A 24 6.73 8.08 5.12
N ASP A 25 6.16 8.42 6.28
CA ASP A 25 6.72 8.17 7.60
C ASP A 25 6.31 6.82 8.23
N GLY A 26 5.69 5.93 7.43
CA GLY A 26 5.30 4.59 7.88
C GLY A 26 4.02 4.57 8.71
N ASN A 27 3.25 5.67 8.70
CA ASN A 27 1.91 5.70 9.25
C ASN A 27 0.85 5.67 8.15
N TYR A 28 -0.40 5.44 8.52
CA TYR A 28 -1.54 5.54 7.63
C TYR A 28 -2.68 6.36 8.25
N LEU A 29 -3.53 6.90 7.39
CA LEU A 29 -4.80 7.54 7.72
C LEU A 29 -5.94 6.64 7.29
N ARG A 30 -7.08 6.70 7.98
CA ARG A 30 -8.32 6.05 7.58
C ARG A 30 -9.41 7.09 7.40
N TYR A 31 -9.93 7.16 6.19
CA TYR A 31 -10.97 8.11 5.78
C TYR A 31 -12.30 7.37 5.62
N ASP A 32 -13.34 7.92 6.23
CA ASP A 32 -14.71 7.44 6.16
C ASP A 32 -15.44 8.03 4.95
N LEU A 33 -15.99 7.18 4.08
CA LEU A 33 -16.77 7.62 2.91
C LEU A 33 -18.24 7.94 3.23
N GLU A 34 -18.76 7.51 4.37
CA GLU A 34 -20.10 7.87 4.88
C GLU A 34 -20.07 9.24 5.55
N ASP A 35 -19.16 9.41 6.51
CA ASP A 35 -19.03 10.66 7.27
C ASP A 35 -18.23 11.75 6.53
N ASP A 36 -17.63 11.40 5.40
CA ASP A 36 -16.75 12.26 4.58
C ASP A 36 -15.65 12.96 5.40
N ARG A 37 -14.94 12.18 6.23
CA ARG A 37 -13.88 12.69 7.10
C ARG A 37 -12.88 11.63 7.53
N LEU A 38 -11.76 12.07 8.09
CA LEU A 38 -10.83 11.17 8.78
C LEU A 38 -11.45 10.63 10.07
N ASP A 39 -11.26 9.33 10.30
CA ASP A 39 -11.57 8.71 11.58
C ASP A 39 -10.69 9.31 12.69
N SER A 40 -11.24 9.46 13.89
CA SER A 40 -10.48 9.91 15.07
C SER A 40 -9.39 8.92 15.48
N GLY A 41 -8.28 9.42 16.00
CA GLY A 41 -7.16 8.59 16.48
C GLY A 41 -6.19 8.14 15.37
N TYR A 42 -6.23 8.81 14.22
CA TYR A 42 -5.26 8.68 13.13
C TYR A 42 -4.34 9.91 13.06
N PRO A 43 -3.10 9.78 12.57
CA PRO A 43 -2.50 8.60 11.94
C PRO A 43 -2.16 7.47 12.92
N LYS A 44 -2.08 6.24 12.40
CA LYS A 44 -1.60 5.05 13.13
C LYS A 44 -0.41 4.42 12.41
N PRO A 45 0.51 3.74 13.13
CA PRO A 45 1.62 3.05 12.49
C PRO A 45 1.14 1.89 11.62
N ILE A 46 1.82 1.69 10.49
CA ILE A 46 1.74 0.46 9.69
C ILE A 46 2.64 -0.57 10.38
N ASN A 47 2.04 -1.58 11.00
CA ASN A 47 2.76 -2.66 11.69
C ASN A 47 1.96 -3.95 11.61
N ASP A 48 2.49 -5.05 12.15
CA ASP A 48 1.83 -6.35 12.03
C ASP A 48 0.54 -6.50 12.85
N ASN A 49 0.18 -5.49 13.67
CA ASN A 49 -1.12 -5.43 14.33
C ASN A 49 -2.17 -4.64 13.53
N THR A 50 -1.75 -3.76 12.61
CA THR A 50 -2.65 -2.92 11.81
C THR A 50 -2.75 -3.35 10.36
N TRP A 51 -1.64 -3.84 9.80
CA TRP A 51 -1.50 -4.37 8.46
C TRP A 51 -0.56 -5.58 8.50
N PRO A 52 -1.03 -6.76 8.97
CA PRO A 52 -0.22 -7.95 9.13
C PRO A 52 0.65 -8.29 7.91
N GLY A 53 1.96 -8.33 8.10
CA GLY A 53 2.95 -8.62 7.06
C GLY A 53 3.43 -7.41 6.26
N LEU A 54 2.94 -6.19 6.55
CA LEU A 54 3.47 -4.94 5.99
C LEU A 54 4.41 -4.18 6.94
N GLY A 55 4.52 -4.58 8.21
CA GLY A 55 5.23 -3.78 9.22
C GLY A 55 6.69 -3.48 8.87
N ALA A 56 7.42 -4.48 8.36
CA ALA A 56 8.81 -4.31 7.93
C ALA A 56 8.99 -3.40 6.70
N TYR A 57 7.90 -3.08 5.98
CA TYR A 57 7.91 -2.35 4.71
C TYR A 57 7.16 -1.02 4.78
N ALA A 58 6.77 -0.58 5.98
CA ALA A 58 5.92 0.59 6.21
C ALA A 58 6.36 1.86 5.45
N THR A 59 7.67 2.14 5.42
CA THR A 59 8.27 3.33 4.78
C THR A 59 8.71 3.08 3.33
N GLU A 60 8.45 1.88 2.81
CA GLU A 60 8.82 1.48 1.46
C GLU A 60 7.66 1.54 0.46
N ILE A 61 6.41 1.69 0.92
CA ILE A 61 5.23 1.70 0.06
C ILE A 61 5.29 2.89 -0.91
N THR A 62 5.17 2.60 -2.21
CA THR A 62 5.16 3.58 -3.30
C THR A 62 3.81 3.65 -4.01
N ALA A 63 3.04 2.56 -4.01
CA ALA A 63 1.67 2.52 -4.49
C ALA A 63 0.89 1.38 -3.81
N ALA A 64 -0.43 1.50 -3.79
CA ALA A 64 -1.33 0.46 -3.31
C ALA A 64 -2.52 0.39 -4.27
N HIS A 65 -3.00 -0.82 -4.55
CA HIS A 65 -4.13 -1.03 -5.44
C HIS A 65 -5.00 -2.18 -4.96
N GLN A 66 -6.31 -1.95 -4.89
CA GLN A 66 -7.28 -3.01 -4.69
C GLN A 66 -7.52 -3.66 -6.05
N TRP A 67 -7.00 -4.87 -6.24
CA TRP A 67 -7.13 -5.57 -7.52
C TRP A 67 -8.53 -6.12 -7.74
N ASN A 68 -9.11 -6.71 -6.70
CA ASN A 68 -10.50 -7.17 -6.69
C ASN A 68 -11.01 -7.27 -5.24
N THR A 69 -12.12 -7.96 -5.03
CA THR A 69 -12.72 -8.14 -3.69
C THR A 69 -11.88 -8.95 -2.72
N PHE A 70 -10.88 -9.70 -3.21
CA PHE A 70 -10.09 -10.64 -2.41
C PHE A 70 -8.60 -10.24 -2.31
N HIS A 71 -8.11 -9.47 -3.28
CA HIS A 71 -6.69 -9.21 -3.44
C HIS A 71 -6.39 -7.72 -3.52
N ALA A 72 -5.35 -7.31 -2.79
CA ALA A 72 -4.71 -6.01 -2.92
C ALA A 72 -3.20 -6.21 -3.20
N TYR A 73 -2.61 -5.23 -3.87
CA TYR A 73 -1.17 -5.20 -4.12
C TYR A 73 -0.58 -3.92 -3.57
N PHE A 74 0.56 -4.06 -2.90
CA PHE A 74 1.40 -2.95 -2.45
C PHE A 74 2.69 -2.99 -3.24
N PHE A 75 2.97 -1.91 -3.97
CA PHE A 75 4.26 -1.73 -4.63
C PHE A 75 5.21 -1.04 -3.66
N LEU A 76 6.45 -1.48 -3.65
CA LEU A 76 7.50 -1.03 -2.76
C LEU A 76 8.64 -0.40 -3.57
N LYS A 77 9.57 0.25 -2.87
CA LYS A 77 10.87 0.62 -3.42
C LYS A 77 11.64 -0.63 -3.92
N ASN A 78 12.63 -0.39 -4.78
CA ASN A 78 13.54 -1.41 -5.30
C ASN A 78 12.85 -2.55 -6.08
N GLN A 79 11.84 -2.21 -6.89
CA GLN A 79 11.16 -3.14 -7.80
C GLN A 79 10.57 -4.35 -7.07
N ARG A 80 9.88 -4.10 -5.95
CA ARG A 80 9.23 -5.15 -5.18
C ARG A 80 7.75 -4.89 -5.03
N TYR A 81 6.99 -5.95 -4.83
CA TYR A 81 5.57 -5.87 -4.50
C TYR A 81 5.17 -6.91 -3.47
N ILE A 82 4.09 -6.64 -2.75
CA ILE A 82 3.44 -7.55 -1.81
C ILE A 82 2.04 -7.85 -2.32
N HIS A 83 1.68 -9.13 -2.35
CA HIS A 83 0.31 -9.59 -2.53
C HIS A 83 -0.35 -9.72 -1.17
N TYR A 84 -1.48 -9.04 -0.99
CA TYR A 84 -2.20 -8.93 0.26
C TYR A 84 -3.60 -9.52 0.11
N SER A 85 -3.95 -10.44 1.00
CA SER A 85 -5.25 -11.06 1.07
C SER A 85 -6.18 -10.17 1.87
N ILE A 86 -7.22 -9.65 1.21
CA ILE A 86 -8.28 -8.87 1.86
C ILE A 86 -9.13 -9.79 2.74
N THR A 87 -9.34 -11.04 2.32
CA THR A 87 -10.16 -12.03 3.05
C THR A 87 -9.60 -12.37 4.42
N THR A 88 -8.27 -12.49 4.51
CA THR A 88 -7.58 -12.86 5.75
C THR A 88 -6.85 -11.68 6.40
N ASP A 89 -7.00 -10.49 5.83
CA ASP A 89 -6.36 -9.24 6.27
C ASP A 89 -4.86 -9.38 6.57
N GLN A 90 -4.11 -9.97 5.62
CA GLN A 90 -2.67 -10.16 5.77
C GLN A 90 -1.93 -10.32 4.44
N ALA A 91 -0.65 -10.00 4.44
CA ALA A 91 0.25 -10.33 3.33
C ALA A 91 0.33 -11.86 3.16
N ASN A 92 0.33 -12.32 1.91
CA ASN A 92 0.55 -13.73 1.63
C ASN A 92 2.02 -14.11 1.89
N SER A 93 2.26 -15.38 2.24
CA SER A 93 3.60 -15.90 2.46
C SER A 93 4.45 -15.86 1.17
N GLY A 94 5.76 -15.66 1.32
CA GLY A 94 6.69 -15.58 0.19
C GLY A 94 6.70 -14.23 -0.55
N TYR A 95 6.19 -13.18 0.10
CA TYR A 95 6.30 -11.80 -0.35
C TYR A 95 7.20 -10.99 0.61
N PRO A 96 7.85 -9.91 0.13
CA PRO A 96 7.73 -9.31 -1.20
C PRO A 96 8.38 -10.13 -2.31
N ARG A 97 7.88 -9.98 -3.52
CA ARG A 97 8.48 -10.53 -4.75
C ARG A 97 8.96 -9.39 -5.64
N ILE A 98 9.87 -9.69 -6.57
CA ILE A 98 10.36 -8.73 -7.55
C ILE A 98 9.26 -8.46 -8.57
N THR A 99 9.12 -7.20 -8.99
CA THR A 99 8.32 -6.80 -10.14
C THR A 99 9.18 -6.97 -11.40
N ASP A 100 8.90 -8.00 -12.19
CA ASP A 100 9.60 -8.38 -13.41
C ASP A 100 8.62 -8.92 -14.46
N ASP A 101 9.11 -9.33 -15.63
CA ASP A 101 8.23 -9.82 -16.69
C ASP A 101 7.54 -11.16 -16.38
N ASN A 102 7.99 -11.89 -15.34
CA ASN A 102 7.35 -13.11 -14.89
C ASN A 102 6.15 -12.84 -13.97
N THR A 103 6.15 -11.71 -13.26
CA THR A 103 5.15 -11.36 -12.25
C THR A 103 4.21 -10.24 -12.71
N TRP A 104 4.76 -9.24 -13.39
CA TRP A 104 4.09 -8.05 -13.90
C TRP A 104 4.61 -7.74 -15.31
N PRO A 105 4.22 -8.54 -16.33
CA PRO A 105 4.72 -8.38 -17.70
C PRO A 105 4.47 -6.97 -18.22
N GLY A 106 5.55 -6.32 -18.71
CA GLY A 106 5.49 -4.99 -19.30
C GLY A 106 5.48 -3.82 -18.31
N LEU A 107 5.54 -4.08 -17.00
CA LEU A 107 5.72 -3.04 -15.97
C LEU A 107 7.19 -2.70 -15.70
N ARG A 108 8.12 -3.54 -16.17
CA ARG A 108 9.53 -3.18 -16.22
C ARG A 108 9.72 -2.22 -17.38
N ALA A 109 10.16 -0.99 -17.09
CA ALA A 109 10.60 -0.09 -18.15
C ALA A 109 11.71 -0.82 -18.94
N PRO A 110 11.71 -0.77 -20.29
CA PRO A 110 12.86 -1.24 -21.05
C PRO A 110 14.09 -0.54 -20.48
N ASP A 111 15.19 -1.29 -20.30
CA ASP A 111 16.43 -0.74 -19.74
C ASP A 111 16.70 0.59 -20.45
N TYR A 112 16.59 1.70 -19.72
CA TYR A 112 16.86 3.02 -20.27
C TYR A 112 18.32 2.99 -20.69
N LEU A 113 18.59 2.91 -21.99
CA LEU A 113 19.90 3.16 -22.56
C LEU A 113 20.06 4.69 -22.60
N PRO A 114 20.78 5.32 -21.67
CA PRO A 114 21.19 6.70 -21.90
C PRO A 114 22.03 6.71 -23.18
N GLY A 115 21.58 7.48 -24.18
CA GLY A 115 22.37 7.83 -25.35
C GLY A 115 23.52 8.76 -25.00
#